data_AF-A0A7S4UDR1-F1
#
_entry.id   AF-A0A7S4UDR1-F1
#
_cell.length_a   1.000
_cell.length_b   1.000
_cell.length_c   1.000
_cell.angle_alpha   90.00
_cell.angle_beta   90.00
_cell.angle_gamma   90.00
#
_symmetry.space_group_name_H-M   'P 1'
#
loop_
_entity.id
_entity.type
_entity.pdbx_description
1 polymer ?
#
loop_
_entity_poly.entity_id
_entity_poly.type
_entity_poly.pdbx_seq_one_letter_code
_entity_poly.pdbx_strand_id
1 'polypeptide(L)'
;MRSVGNGCADDSLFGKNGSQAHSSVKQNSLSKISESKKHAPVETDSIVITNTDLDRLRKLATIIDRDEIEKKKKEERENRLKEQAKARERKEKMLAMEATRRATMQKGDLELEDEMKNTLLLDSAQKATDEELDVVKHMNQMMLYAKCVTIRDAQLMEKRKIQKEQAEQEKQFDELMEEERLRAIEIQDEQEKKKIDERKRGASIIRMQIEQREKDRIREQEQLDMEREAMLRQIEKMKMEEQQKEEGRRQLGQQLLEEAALANKIQIQRKQEQRMKAIEEDQRIAEYIAEKDRKEQEWQEQLEKEAKRKAEETARLRAMQEKMADKQAEEDALRAKRAQEDYERAWRAKEKAERERKELMLKEIMESREEQKRTKERVQAEAAQAQKFQFEAILAVQKAAEQAELEKERLERQKRLEHNEFIRKQIAESEEKKQRNRQEFLEEGSKIRIAKEIESRRLESIKQRKITELRNSGVPEKYLAELAQKKLS
;
A
#
# COMPACT_ATOMS: atom_id res chain seq x y z
N MET A 1 24.83 10.65 -9.43
CA MET A 1 26.15 11.26 -9.69
C MET A 1 26.64 10.81 -11.06
N ARG A 2 26.49 11.65 -12.08
CA ARG A 2 27.13 11.45 -13.39
C ARG A 2 27.90 12.72 -13.73
N SER A 3 29.17 12.50 -14.01
CA SER A 3 30.21 13.41 -14.45
C SER A 3 29.79 14.15 -15.72
N VAL A 4 30.04 15.46 -15.75
CA VAL A 4 29.92 16.33 -16.92
C VAL A 4 31.30 16.41 -17.55
N GLY A 5 31.40 15.94 -18.79
CA GLY A 5 32.54 16.16 -19.67
C GLY A 5 32.25 17.28 -20.67
N ASN A 6 33.29 18.05 -20.99
CA ASN A 6 33.64 18.75 -22.24
C ASN A 6 34.48 19.99 -21.88
N GLY A 7 35.51 20.38 -22.61
CA GLY A 7 35.95 19.95 -23.93
C GLY A 7 37.39 20.39 -24.18
N CYS A 8 38.00 19.63 -25.08
CA CYS A 8 39.35 19.77 -25.59
C CYS A 8 39.49 21.07 -26.40
N ALA A 9 40.60 21.77 -26.18
CA ALA A 9 41.11 22.80 -27.05
C ALA A 9 42.03 22.14 -28.09
N ASP A 10 41.78 22.37 -29.38
CA ASP A 10 42.77 22.91 -30.33
C ASP A 10 42.09 23.10 -31.69
N ASP A 11 42.27 24.27 -32.28
CA ASP A 11 41.67 24.67 -33.55
C ASP A 11 42.81 25.14 -34.47
N SER A 12 43.05 24.31 -35.50
CA SER A 12 43.54 24.64 -36.85
C SER A 12 44.53 25.81 -36.99
N LEU A 13 45.81 25.58 -37.28
CA LEU A 13 46.34 24.98 -38.51
C LEU A 13 45.82 25.71 -39.79
N PHE A 14 46.72 26.49 -40.42
CA PHE A 14 46.66 27.13 -41.76
C PHE A 14 46.07 28.55 -41.93
N GLY A 15 46.96 29.55 -41.83
CA GLY A 15 47.57 30.22 -42.99
C GLY A 15 46.72 31.08 -43.96
N LYS A 16 47.03 32.39 -44.01
CA LYS A 16 46.81 33.26 -45.19
C LYS A 16 47.92 34.31 -45.38
N ASN A 17 48.54 34.25 -46.56
CA ASN A 17 49.06 35.32 -47.44
C ASN A 17 50.15 36.32 -46.97
N GLY A 18 51.38 36.09 -47.43
CA GLY A 18 51.97 36.74 -48.62
C GLY A 18 52.27 38.25 -48.61
N SER A 19 53.55 38.59 -48.50
CA SER A 19 54.31 39.67 -49.18
C SER A 19 55.76 39.57 -48.63
N GLN A 20 56.87 39.82 -49.30
CA GLN A 20 57.24 40.74 -50.37
C GLN A 20 58.60 40.28 -50.93
N ALA A 21 58.87 40.59 -52.18
CA ALA A 21 60.17 40.37 -52.83
C ALA A 21 61.26 41.28 -52.26
N HIS A 22 62.51 40.81 -52.18
CA HIS A 22 63.68 41.65 -52.43
C HIS A 22 64.87 40.83 -52.98
N SER A 23 65.35 41.32 -54.11
CA SER A 23 66.51 40.92 -54.89
C SER A 23 67.83 41.25 -54.20
N SER A 24 68.84 40.37 -54.29
CA SER A 24 70.24 40.79 -54.37
C SER A 24 71.12 39.69 -54.98
N VAL A 25 71.28 39.72 -56.30
CA VAL A 25 72.34 39.02 -57.02
C VAL A 25 73.59 39.92 -56.98
N LYS A 26 74.65 39.46 -56.33
CA LYS A 26 76.00 39.99 -56.50
C LYS A 26 76.74 39.06 -57.46
N GLN A 27 77.06 39.54 -58.66
CA GLN A 27 78.23 39.07 -59.40
C GLN A 27 78.87 40.27 -60.10
N ASN A 28 80.11 40.54 -59.68
CA ASN A 28 80.99 41.55 -60.24
C ASN A 28 82.29 40.81 -60.60
N SER A 29 82.54 40.60 -61.89
CA SER A 29 83.88 40.27 -62.39
C SER A 29 84.03 40.53 -63.89
N LEU A 30 84.85 41.55 -64.16
CA LEU A 30 85.86 41.65 -65.21
C LEU A 30 85.40 41.97 -66.64
N SER A 31 85.40 43.27 -66.93
CA SER A 31 85.53 43.84 -68.28
C SER A 31 86.91 44.48 -68.49
N LYS A 32 87.63 43.93 -69.48
CA LYS A 32 88.46 44.56 -70.53
C LYS A 32 89.69 45.42 -70.18
N ILE A 33 90.76 45.07 -70.90
CA ILE A 33 92.13 45.59 -70.92
C ILE A 33 92.29 46.70 -71.97
N SER A 34 92.98 47.75 -71.51
CA SER A 34 93.80 48.81 -72.15
C SER A 34 93.48 49.36 -73.56
N GLU A 35 93.13 50.65 -73.58
CA GLU A 35 93.42 51.59 -74.67
C GLU A 35 94.88 52.08 -74.60
N SER A 36 95.50 52.24 -75.77
CA SER A 36 96.86 52.77 -75.95
C SER A 36 96.82 54.23 -76.42
N LYS A 37 97.71 55.03 -75.85
CA LYS A 37 97.93 56.47 -76.08
C LYS A 37 98.51 56.76 -77.47
N LYS A 38 98.13 57.91 -78.04
CA LYS A 38 98.84 58.61 -79.13
C LYS A 38 99.59 59.82 -78.56
N HIS A 39 100.87 59.98 -78.90
CA HIS A 39 101.60 61.25 -78.86
C HIS A 39 102.38 61.40 -80.17
N ALA A 40 102.32 62.60 -80.76
CA ALA A 40 103.08 63.01 -81.94
C ALA A 40 104.48 63.50 -81.53
N PRO A 41 105.44 63.53 -82.46
CA PRO A 41 106.19 64.78 -82.60
C PRO A 41 106.59 65.18 -84.03
N VAL A 42 106.82 66.49 -84.07
CA VAL A 42 107.25 67.47 -85.06
C VAL A 42 108.50 67.11 -85.90
N GLU A 43 108.52 67.72 -87.09
CA GLU A 43 109.48 67.75 -88.19
C GLU A 43 110.91 68.16 -87.83
N THR A 44 111.91 67.41 -88.32
CA THR A 44 113.16 67.92 -88.92
C THR A 44 113.75 66.86 -89.85
N ASP A 45 114.14 67.26 -91.07
CA ASP A 45 114.69 66.43 -92.15
C ASP A 45 115.86 65.53 -91.72
N SER A 46 115.59 64.23 -91.54
CA SER A 46 116.56 63.14 -91.70
C SER A 46 115.81 61.83 -91.92
N ILE A 47 116.03 61.17 -93.06
CA ILE A 47 115.39 59.90 -93.40
C ILE A 47 116.12 58.78 -92.64
N VAL A 48 115.55 58.35 -91.51
CA VAL A 48 116.01 57.19 -90.73
C VAL A 48 115.09 56.01 -91.07
N ILE A 49 115.57 55.07 -91.90
CA ILE A 49 114.85 53.82 -92.21
C ILE A 49 114.95 52.91 -90.98
N THR A 50 113.81 52.58 -90.37
CA THR A 50 113.73 51.69 -89.20
C THR A 50 113.91 50.23 -89.59
N ASN A 51 114.40 49.35 -88.70
CA ASN A 51 114.49 47.90 -88.98
C ASN A 51 113.14 47.30 -89.39
N THR A 52 112.05 47.85 -88.86
CA THR A 52 110.68 47.50 -89.28
C THR A 52 110.38 47.90 -90.72
N ASP A 53 110.87 49.05 -91.20
CA ASP A 53 110.71 49.48 -92.59
C ASP A 53 111.64 48.70 -93.55
N LEU A 54 112.83 48.31 -93.09
CA LEU A 54 113.75 47.44 -93.82
C LEU A 54 113.17 46.02 -94.00
N ASP A 55 112.57 45.46 -92.95
CA ASP A 55 111.87 44.17 -93.01
C ASP A 55 110.58 44.24 -93.81
N ARG A 56 109.88 45.39 -93.78
CA ARG A 56 108.70 45.64 -94.61
C ARG A 56 109.07 45.72 -96.10
N LEU A 57 110.18 46.39 -96.44
CA LEU A 57 110.72 46.42 -97.80
C LEU A 57 111.22 45.04 -98.25
N ARG A 58 111.83 44.24 -97.36
CA ARG A 58 112.21 42.84 -97.65
C ARG A 58 110.99 41.92 -97.87
N LYS A 59 109.93 42.04 -97.07
CA LYS A 59 108.68 41.27 -97.22
C LYS A 59 107.86 41.68 -98.45
N LEU A 60 107.93 42.95 -98.87
CA LEU A 60 107.31 43.43 -100.11
C LEU A 60 108.12 43.03 -101.35
N ALA A 61 109.43 42.83 -101.23
CA ALA A 61 110.31 42.37 -102.31
C ALA A 61 110.32 40.85 -102.51
N THR A 62 109.80 40.06 -101.57
CA THR A 62 109.64 38.60 -101.73
C THR A 62 108.29 38.28 -102.35
N ILE A 63 108.28 37.86 -103.61
CA ILE A 63 107.09 37.33 -104.28
C ILE A 63 106.83 35.93 -103.70
N ILE A 64 105.87 35.84 -102.78
CA ILE A 64 105.40 34.58 -102.18
C ILE A 64 104.21 34.10 -103.00
N ASP A 65 104.22 32.83 -103.38
CA ASP A 65 103.21 32.24 -104.26
C ASP A 65 101.87 32.04 -103.53
N ARG A 66 100.77 32.15 -104.28
CA ARG A 66 99.39 32.26 -103.72
C ARG A 66 98.96 31.02 -102.93
N ASP A 67 99.55 29.86 -103.22
CA ASP A 67 99.25 28.56 -102.61
C ASP A 67 99.81 28.39 -101.19
N GLU A 68 100.89 29.09 -100.82
CA GLU A 68 101.47 28.98 -99.48
C GLU A 68 100.65 29.71 -98.40
N ILE A 69 99.90 30.74 -98.81
CA ILE A 69 99.01 31.52 -97.93
C ILE A 69 97.78 30.68 -97.53
N GLU A 70 97.23 29.88 -98.46
CA GLU A 70 96.06 29.06 -98.17
C GLU A 70 96.37 27.87 -97.25
N LYS A 71 97.56 27.28 -97.36
CA LYS A 71 97.99 26.18 -96.47
C LYS A 71 98.10 26.64 -95.01
N LYS A 72 98.75 27.77 -94.75
CA LYS A 72 98.85 28.33 -93.38
C LYS A 72 97.48 28.66 -92.77
N LYS A 73 96.54 29.18 -93.57
CA LYS A 73 95.17 29.46 -93.11
C LYS A 73 94.37 28.20 -92.76
N LYS A 74 94.61 27.07 -93.44
CA LYS A 74 93.97 25.79 -93.10
C LYS A 74 94.52 25.22 -91.79
N GLU A 75 95.84 25.25 -91.59
CA GLU A 75 96.47 24.76 -90.36
C GLU A 75 96.02 25.52 -89.10
N GLU A 76 95.90 26.86 -89.16
CA GLU A 76 95.38 27.64 -88.04
C GLU A 76 93.91 27.31 -87.71
N ARG A 77 93.09 27.03 -88.73
CA ARG A 77 91.68 26.66 -88.55
C ARG A 77 91.54 25.31 -87.87
N GLU A 78 92.36 24.34 -88.28
CA GLU A 78 92.37 23.00 -87.68
C GLU A 78 92.85 23.01 -86.23
N ASN A 79 93.87 23.79 -85.90
CA ASN A 79 94.34 23.92 -84.52
C ASN A 79 93.29 24.55 -83.60
N ARG A 80 92.58 25.58 -84.07
CA ARG A 80 91.48 26.21 -83.31
C ARG A 80 90.30 25.26 -83.10
N LEU A 81 89.98 24.41 -84.07
CA LEU A 81 88.94 23.38 -83.95
C LEU A 81 89.32 22.32 -82.90
N LYS A 82 90.58 21.89 -82.85
CA LYS A 82 91.09 20.93 -81.86
C LYS A 82 91.03 21.47 -80.43
N GLU A 83 91.33 22.75 -80.22
CA GLU A 83 91.21 23.39 -78.91
C GLU A 83 89.74 23.52 -78.45
N GLN A 84 88.82 23.85 -79.35
CA GLN A 84 87.39 23.97 -79.02
C GLN A 84 86.74 22.62 -78.69
N ALA A 85 87.20 21.52 -79.29
CA ALA A 85 86.69 20.18 -79.00
C ALA A 85 86.93 19.78 -77.54
N LYS A 86 88.13 20.02 -77.00
CA LYS A 86 88.47 19.70 -75.59
C LYS A 86 87.66 20.52 -74.57
N ALA A 87 87.29 21.76 -74.92
CA ALA A 87 86.44 22.60 -74.06
C ALA A 87 84.98 22.14 -74.05
N ARG A 88 84.46 21.65 -75.19
CA ARG A 88 83.10 21.12 -75.30
C ARG A 88 82.91 19.84 -74.48
N GLU A 89 83.85 18.91 -74.55
CA GLU A 89 83.78 17.64 -73.80
C GLU A 89 83.73 17.85 -72.27
N ARG A 90 84.49 18.83 -71.75
CA ARG A 90 84.44 19.20 -70.33
C ARG A 90 83.08 19.77 -69.91
N LYS A 91 82.48 20.61 -70.77
CA LYS A 91 81.16 21.19 -70.52
C LYS A 91 80.08 20.12 -70.50
N GLU A 92 80.16 19.15 -71.40
CA GLU A 92 79.23 18.02 -71.48
C GLU A 92 79.31 17.11 -70.26
N LYS A 93 80.53 16.79 -69.78
CA LYS A 93 80.73 16.04 -68.53
C LYS A 93 80.17 16.75 -67.29
N MET A 94 80.33 18.08 -67.21
CA MET A 94 79.76 18.88 -66.11
C MET A 94 78.23 18.88 -66.12
N LEU A 95 77.61 18.99 -67.29
CA LEU A 95 76.15 18.91 -67.44
C LEU A 95 75.61 17.53 -67.06
N ALA A 96 76.31 16.46 -67.43
CA ALA A 96 75.95 15.09 -67.06
C ALA A 96 76.02 14.87 -65.54
N MET A 97 77.06 15.38 -64.85
CA MET A 97 77.16 15.32 -63.39
C MET A 97 76.10 16.17 -62.67
N GLU A 98 75.70 17.30 -63.24
CA GLU A 98 74.65 18.13 -62.64
C GLU A 98 73.26 17.45 -62.76
N ALA A 99 73.01 16.76 -63.88
CA ALA A 99 71.79 15.98 -64.08
C ALA A 99 71.67 14.81 -63.10
N THR A 100 72.76 14.06 -62.88
CA THR A 100 72.77 12.96 -61.90
C THR A 100 72.63 13.48 -60.47
N ARG A 101 73.27 14.60 -60.13
CA ARG A 101 73.11 15.23 -58.81
C ARG A 101 71.67 15.65 -58.54
N ARG A 102 70.97 16.23 -59.52
CA ARG A 102 69.55 16.62 -59.36
C ARG A 102 68.63 15.41 -59.22
N ALA A 103 68.90 14.31 -59.94
CA ALA A 103 68.10 13.09 -59.84
C ALA A 103 68.29 12.35 -58.50
N THR A 104 69.47 12.44 -57.89
CA THR A 104 69.80 11.78 -56.61
C THR A 104 69.58 12.68 -55.38
N MET A 105 69.09 13.91 -55.55
CA MET A 105 68.70 14.74 -54.39
C MET A 105 67.55 14.05 -53.66
N GLN A 106 67.74 13.83 -52.35
CA GLN A 106 66.70 13.27 -51.49
C GLN A 106 65.53 14.25 -51.43
N LYS A 107 64.32 13.72 -51.66
CA LYS A 107 63.07 14.49 -51.59
C LYS A 107 62.85 15.00 -50.17
N GLY A 108 62.23 16.17 -50.03
CA GLY A 108 61.96 16.76 -48.72
C GLY A 108 60.82 16.04 -47.98
N ASP A 109 60.75 16.16 -46.64
CA ASP A 109 59.72 15.50 -45.81
C ASP A 109 58.29 15.87 -46.23
N LEU A 110 58.05 17.11 -46.66
CA LEU A 110 56.76 17.55 -47.20
C LEU A 110 56.39 16.85 -48.53
N GLU A 111 57.37 16.61 -49.40
CA GLU A 111 57.15 15.90 -50.66
C GLU A 111 56.87 14.41 -50.42
N LEU A 112 57.50 13.82 -49.40
CA LEU A 112 57.22 12.44 -48.97
C LEU A 112 55.81 12.31 -48.39
N GLU A 113 55.38 13.25 -47.54
CA GLU A 113 54.01 13.26 -47.02
C GLU A 113 52.96 13.42 -48.12
N ASP A 114 53.21 14.29 -49.10
CA ASP A 114 52.30 14.49 -50.23
C ASP A 114 52.26 13.26 -51.14
N GLU A 115 53.39 12.56 -51.34
CA GLU A 115 53.42 11.26 -52.01
C GLU A 115 52.65 10.18 -51.23
N MET A 116 52.75 10.14 -49.90
CA MET A 116 51.97 9.22 -49.07
C MET A 116 50.46 9.51 -49.12
N LYS A 117 50.06 10.79 -49.10
CA LYS A 117 48.66 11.19 -49.23
C LYS A 117 48.13 10.86 -50.62
N ASN A 118 48.92 11.12 -51.66
CA ASN A 118 48.54 10.80 -53.04
C ASN A 118 48.44 9.30 -53.26
N THR A 119 49.34 8.49 -52.71
CA THR A 119 49.27 7.03 -52.80
C THR A 119 48.07 6.47 -52.04
N LEU A 120 47.78 6.97 -50.84
CA LEU A 120 46.57 6.59 -50.09
C LEU A 120 45.29 6.96 -50.85
N LEU A 121 45.28 8.14 -51.48
CA LEU A 121 44.14 8.61 -52.27
C LEU A 121 43.96 7.75 -53.52
N LEU A 122 45.05 7.41 -54.22
CA LEU A 122 45.02 6.50 -55.36
C LEU A 122 44.58 5.09 -54.96
N ASP A 123 45.06 4.56 -53.84
CA ASP A 123 44.63 3.27 -53.29
C ASP A 123 43.15 3.28 -52.87
N SER A 124 42.68 4.38 -52.25
CA SER A 124 41.27 4.56 -51.92
C SER A 124 40.40 4.69 -53.16
N ALA A 125 40.88 5.36 -54.21
CA ALA A 125 40.20 5.46 -55.49
C ALA A 125 40.12 4.10 -56.19
N GLN A 126 41.23 3.34 -56.17
CA GLN A 126 41.29 1.98 -56.72
C GLN A 126 40.32 1.05 -55.99
N LYS A 127 40.29 1.10 -54.64
CA LYS A 127 39.30 0.35 -53.85
C LYS A 127 37.87 0.73 -54.21
N ALA A 128 37.58 2.03 -54.37
CA ALA A 128 36.24 2.46 -54.78
C ALA A 128 35.85 1.92 -56.16
N THR A 129 36.80 1.86 -57.11
CA THR A 129 36.53 1.25 -58.42
C THR A 129 36.36 -0.27 -58.35
N ASP A 130 37.11 -0.95 -57.48
CA ASP A 130 37.00 -2.39 -57.29
C ASP A 130 35.65 -2.76 -56.63
N GLU A 131 35.16 -1.93 -55.70
CA GLU A 131 33.83 -2.06 -55.07
C GLU A 131 32.67 -1.86 -56.06
N GLU A 132 32.89 -1.16 -57.18
CA GLU A 132 31.89 -1.00 -58.22
C GLU A 132 31.71 -2.25 -59.10
N LEU A 133 32.66 -3.19 -59.07
CA LEU A 133 32.57 -4.44 -59.83
C LEU A 133 31.38 -5.30 -59.33
N ASP A 134 30.57 -5.82 -60.24
CA ASP A 134 29.34 -6.55 -59.91
C ASP A 134 29.58 -7.79 -59.03
N VAL A 135 30.70 -8.48 -59.22
CA VAL A 135 31.09 -9.64 -58.39
C VAL A 135 31.37 -9.22 -56.96
N VAL A 136 32.04 -8.07 -56.76
CA VAL A 136 32.34 -7.52 -55.43
C VAL A 136 31.06 -7.04 -54.74
N LYS A 137 30.14 -6.40 -55.48
CA LYS A 137 28.80 -6.08 -54.98
C LYS A 137 28.03 -7.32 -54.52
N HIS A 138 28.12 -8.43 -55.26
CA HIS A 138 27.50 -9.69 -54.85
C HIS A 138 28.16 -10.28 -53.60
N MET A 139 29.50 -10.24 -53.49
CA MET A 139 30.22 -10.64 -52.29
C MET A 139 29.82 -9.77 -51.07
N ASN A 140 29.64 -8.47 -51.27
CA ASN A 140 29.15 -7.56 -50.24
C ASN A 140 27.72 -7.88 -49.80
N GLN A 141 26.85 -8.28 -50.74
CA GLN A 141 25.51 -8.76 -50.43
C GLN A 141 25.55 -10.04 -49.56
N MET A 142 26.43 -10.99 -49.90
CA MET A 142 26.63 -12.20 -49.09
C MET A 142 27.19 -11.87 -47.70
N MET A 143 28.14 -10.94 -47.61
CA MET A 143 28.70 -10.48 -46.33
C MET A 143 27.64 -9.80 -45.47
N LEU A 144 26.80 -8.95 -46.05
CA LEU A 144 25.69 -8.30 -45.35
C LEU A 144 24.70 -9.33 -44.85
N TYR A 145 24.32 -10.30 -45.68
CA TYR A 145 23.45 -11.40 -45.29
C TYR A 145 24.03 -12.17 -44.11
N ALA A 146 25.31 -12.54 -44.16
CA ALA A 146 25.98 -13.23 -43.06
C ALA A 146 25.95 -12.41 -41.76
N LYS A 147 26.23 -11.11 -41.82
CA LYS A 147 26.11 -10.20 -40.66
C LYS A 147 24.69 -10.18 -40.10
N CYS A 148 23.68 -10.06 -40.96
CA CYS A 148 22.27 -10.06 -40.56
C CYS A 148 21.84 -11.38 -39.93
N VAL A 149 22.27 -12.52 -40.47
CA VAL A 149 21.97 -13.86 -39.93
C VAL A 149 22.61 -14.04 -38.55
N THR A 150 23.87 -13.65 -38.37
CA THR A 150 24.52 -13.71 -37.05
C THR A 150 23.77 -12.90 -35.99
N ILE A 151 23.33 -11.69 -36.33
CA ILE A 151 22.52 -10.86 -35.42
C ILE A 151 21.17 -11.51 -35.14
N ARG A 152 20.50 -12.06 -36.17
CA ARG A 152 19.23 -12.78 -36.01
C ARG A 152 19.38 -13.98 -35.08
N ASP A 153 20.44 -14.76 -35.21
CA ASP A 153 20.68 -15.93 -34.37
C ASP A 153 20.94 -15.52 -32.91
N ALA A 154 21.69 -14.44 -32.70
CA ALA A 154 21.86 -13.84 -31.37
C ALA A 154 20.52 -13.39 -30.76
N GLN A 155 19.67 -12.71 -31.55
CA GLN A 155 18.33 -12.30 -31.12
C GLN A 155 17.41 -13.48 -30.81
N LEU A 156 17.50 -14.57 -31.58
CA LEU A 156 16.74 -15.80 -31.31
C LEU A 156 17.18 -16.45 -30.00
N MET A 157 18.49 -16.48 -29.73
CA MET A 157 19.02 -16.98 -28.47
C MET A 157 18.60 -16.11 -27.28
N GLU A 158 18.64 -14.78 -27.43
CA GLU A 158 18.14 -13.84 -26.43
C GLU A 158 16.64 -14.04 -26.16
N LYS A 159 15.82 -14.14 -27.21
CA LYS A 159 14.38 -14.41 -27.08
C LYS A 159 14.11 -15.72 -26.34
N ARG A 160 14.86 -16.79 -26.64
CA ARG A 160 14.75 -18.07 -25.91
C ARG A 160 15.13 -17.92 -24.44
N LYS A 161 16.14 -17.11 -24.13
CA LYS A 161 16.54 -16.84 -22.74
C LYS A 161 15.43 -16.09 -21.99
N ILE A 162 14.88 -15.04 -22.59
CA ILE A 162 13.75 -14.27 -22.02
C ILE A 162 12.55 -15.18 -21.77
N GLN A 163 12.21 -16.06 -22.71
CA GLN A 163 11.11 -17.01 -22.53
C GLN A 163 11.35 -17.99 -21.38
N LYS A 164 12.59 -18.46 -21.20
CA LYS A 164 12.94 -19.31 -20.05
C LYS A 164 12.84 -18.56 -18.73
N GLU A 165 13.38 -17.35 -18.66
CA GLU A 165 13.29 -16.50 -17.46
C GLU A 165 11.83 -16.18 -17.11
N GLN A 166 10.99 -15.88 -18.11
CA GLN A 166 9.55 -15.68 -17.91
C GLN A 166 8.85 -16.93 -17.39
N ALA A 167 9.13 -18.11 -17.96
CA ALA A 167 8.55 -19.37 -17.48
C ALA A 167 9.02 -19.74 -16.06
N GLU A 168 10.26 -19.42 -15.69
CA GLU A 168 10.75 -19.59 -14.32
C GLU A 168 10.07 -18.63 -13.35
N GLN A 169 9.86 -17.36 -13.74
CA GLN A 169 9.11 -16.39 -12.93
C GLN A 169 7.64 -16.79 -12.76
N GLU A 170 6.99 -17.28 -13.82
CA GLU A 170 5.62 -17.78 -13.77
C GLU A 170 5.50 -18.96 -12.79
N LYS A 171 6.44 -19.91 -12.84
CA LYS A 171 6.50 -21.00 -11.85
C LYS A 171 6.68 -20.52 -10.42
N GLN A 172 7.57 -19.55 -10.18
CA GLN A 172 7.76 -18.96 -8.86
C GLN A 172 6.47 -18.27 -8.36
N PHE A 173 5.74 -17.64 -9.27
CA PHE A 173 4.45 -17.03 -8.93
C PHE A 173 3.39 -18.08 -8.61
N ASP A 174 3.31 -19.15 -9.39
CA ASP A 174 2.40 -20.27 -9.13
C ASP A 174 2.69 -20.94 -7.78
N GLU A 175 3.97 -21.15 -7.44
CA GLU A 175 4.40 -21.65 -6.13
C GLU A 175 3.98 -20.71 -4.99
N LEU A 176 4.20 -19.40 -5.15
CA LEU A 176 3.77 -18.40 -4.16
C LEU A 176 2.24 -18.39 -3.98
N MET A 177 1.48 -18.51 -5.07
CA MET A 177 0.02 -18.57 -5.04
C MET A 177 -0.49 -19.86 -4.39
N GLU A 178 0.18 -21.00 -4.61
CA GLU A 178 -0.10 -22.25 -3.91
C GLU A 178 0.19 -22.14 -2.41
N GLU A 179 1.31 -21.51 -2.02
CA GLU A 179 1.61 -21.25 -0.61
C GLU A 179 0.57 -20.37 0.06
N GLU A 180 0.14 -19.29 -0.58
CA GLU A 180 -0.93 -18.43 -0.05
C GLU A 180 -2.26 -19.19 0.07
N ARG A 181 -2.60 -20.02 -0.93
CA ARG A 181 -3.78 -20.89 -0.87
C ARG A 181 -3.70 -21.85 0.31
N LEU A 182 -2.55 -22.49 0.54
CA LEU A 182 -2.36 -23.42 1.66
C LEU A 182 -2.46 -22.68 3.00
N ARG A 183 -1.83 -21.50 3.16
CA ARG A 183 -1.96 -20.68 4.36
C ARG A 183 -3.41 -20.27 4.62
N ALA A 184 -4.17 -19.93 3.58
CA ALA A 184 -5.58 -19.59 3.72
C ALA A 184 -6.41 -20.77 4.23
N ILE A 185 -6.14 -21.99 3.73
CA ILE A 185 -6.77 -23.22 4.22
C ILE A 185 -6.37 -23.49 5.67
N GLU A 186 -5.09 -23.36 6.03
CA GLU A 186 -4.63 -23.54 7.42
C GLU A 186 -5.32 -22.58 8.40
N ILE A 187 -5.47 -21.31 8.02
CA ILE A 187 -6.20 -20.32 8.84
C ILE A 187 -7.67 -20.72 9.02
N GLN A 188 -8.32 -21.22 7.97
CA GLN A 188 -9.71 -21.71 8.06
C GLN A 188 -9.81 -22.94 8.98
N ASP A 189 -8.90 -23.90 8.83
CA ASP A 189 -8.84 -25.09 9.66
C ASP A 189 -8.61 -24.74 11.14
N GLU A 190 -7.76 -23.76 11.44
CA GLU A 190 -7.56 -23.28 12.81
C GLU A 190 -8.83 -22.64 13.39
N GLN A 191 -9.55 -21.85 12.60
CA GLN A 191 -10.82 -21.27 13.02
C GLN A 191 -11.87 -22.35 13.26
N GLU A 192 -11.92 -23.39 12.43
CA GLU A 192 -12.84 -24.51 12.63
C GLU A 192 -12.48 -25.32 13.88
N LYS A 193 -11.19 -25.60 14.11
CA LYS A 193 -10.72 -26.24 15.35
C LYS A 193 -11.13 -25.45 16.59
N LYS A 194 -10.95 -24.12 16.58
CA LYS A 194 -11.40 -23.25 17.68
C LYS A 194 -12.91 -23.36 17.92
N LYS A 195 -13.73 -23.33 16.86
CA LYS A 195 -15.19 -23.53 16.96
C LYS A 195 -15.55 -24.90 17.51
N ILE A 196 -14.86 -25.96 17.09
CA ILE A 196 -15.08 -27.33 17.60
C ILE A 196 -14.74 -27.41 19.10
N ASP A 197 -13.62 -26.81 19.52
CA ASP A 197 -13.20 -26.81 20.92
C ASP A 197 -14.16 -26.00 21.80
N GLU A 198 -14.65 -24.85 21.33
CA GLU A 198 -15.71 -24.10 22.00
C GLU A 198 -16.99 -24.91 22.14
N ARG A 199 -17.42 -25.61 21.08
CA ARG A 199 -18.57 -26.54 21.14
C ARG A 199 -18.35 -27.65 22.15
N LYS A 200 -17.14 -28.25 22.20
CA LYS A 200 -16.80 -29.29 23.19
C LYS A 200 -16.82 -28.74 24.62
N ARG A 201 -16.30 -27.53 24.85
CA ARG A 201 -16.36 -26.85 26.16
C ARG A 201 -17.80 -26.57 26.56
N GLY A 202 -18.62 -26.03 25.65
CA GLY A 202 -20.04 -25.82 25.87
C GLY A 202 -20.78 -27.11 26.22
N ALA A 203 -20.54 -28.19 25.47
CA ALA A 203 -21.11 -29.50 25.76
C ALA A 203 -20.63 -30.09 27.10
N SER A 204 -19.38 -29.81 27.51
CA SER A 204 -18.86 -30.20 28.82
C SER A 204 -19.60 -29.49 29.96
N ILE A 205 -19.79 -28.16 29.84
CA ILE A 205 -20.52 -27.36 30.83
C ILE A 205 -21.97 -27.85 30.95
N ILE A 206 -22.65 -28.12 29.84
CA ILE A 206 -24.03 -28.63 29.86
C ILE A 206 -24.09 -30.00 30.55
N ARG A 207 -23.15 -30.90 30.25
CA ARG A 207 -23.07 -32.20 30.93
C ARG A 207 -22.88 -32.05 32.44
N MET A 208 -21.98 -31.16 32.86
CA MET A 208 -21.76 -30.86 34.28
C MET A 208 -23.01 -30.27 34.94
N GLN A 209 -23.76 -29.40 34.25
CA GLN A 209 -25.03 -28.85 34.75
C GLN A 209 -26.11 -29.91 34.89
N ILE A 210 -26.21 -30.86 33.95
CA ILE A 210 -27.15 -31.99 34.03
C ILE A 210 -26.80 -32.87 35.23
N GLU A 211 -25.53 -33.22 35.40
CA GLU A 211 -25.07 -34.02 36.53
C GLU A 211 -25.33 -33.30 37.88
N GLN A 212 -25.11 -31.99 37.94
CA GLN A 212 -25.38 -31.21 39.14
C GLN A 212 -26.87 -31.19 39.48
N ARG A 213 -27.75 -30.97 38.49
CA ARG A 213 -29.21 -31.04 38.68
C ARG A 213 -29.68 -32.42 39.10
N GLU A 214 -29.06 -33.48 38.58
CA GLU A 214 -29.37 -34.84 38.99
C GLU A 214 -28.97 -35.10 40.44
N LYS A 215 -27.80 -34.59 40.88
CA LYS A 215 -27.39 -34.63 42.29
C LYS A 215 -28.32 -33.81 43.19
N ASP A 216 -28.77 -32.64 42.74
CA ASP A 216 -29.76 -31.83 43.47
C ASP A 216 -31.08 -32.60 43.63
N ARG A 217 -31.58 -33.22 42.55
CA ARG A 217 -32.79 -34.05 42.56
C ARG A 217 -32.68 -35.23 43.52
N ILE A 218 -31.51 -35.91 43.55
CA ILE A 218 -31.26 -37.00 44.50
C ILE A 218 -31.26 -36.47 45.95
N ARG A 219 -30.62 -35.33 46.21
CA ARG A 219 -30.62 -34.71 47.55
C ARG A 219 -32.02 -34.31 48.02
N GLU A 220 -32.87 -33.78 47.14
CA GLU A 220 -34.26 -33.47 47.45
C GLU A 220 -35.07 -34.74 47.76
N GLN A 221 -34.85 -35.82 47.00
CA GLN A 221 -35.48 -37.12 47.29
C GLN A 221 -35.04 -37.68 48.65
N GLU A 222 -33.74 -37.63 48.97
CA GLU A 222 -33.22 -38.04 50.27
C GLU A 222 -33.80 -37.20 51.42
N GLN A 223 -33.98 -35.88 51.22
CA GLN A 223 -34.64 -35.01 52.21
C GLN A 223 -36.10 -35.37 52.43
N LEU A 224 -36.86 -35.61 51.36
CA LEU A 224 -38.26 -36.05 51.45
C LEU A 224 -38.38 -37.41 52.15
N ASP A 225 -37.46 -38.34 51.89
CA ASP A 225 -37.43 -39.64 52.56
C ASP A 225 -37.12 -39.50 54.06
N MET A 226 -36.16 -38.62 54.44
CA MET A 226 -35.89 -38.31 55.84
C MET A 226 -37.08 -37.66 56.54
N GLU A 227 -37.77 -36.72 55.89
CA GLU A 227 -38.99 -36.09 56.42
C GLU A 227 -40.12 -37.10 56.59
N ARG A 228 -40.28 -38.01 55.61
CA ARG A 228 -41.25 -39.10 55.66
C ARG A 228 -40.96 -40.04 56.82
N GLU A 229 -39.71 -40.45 57.02
CA GLU A 229 -39.32 -41.27 58.17
C GLU A 229 -39.55 -40.55 59.50
N ALA A 230 -39.22 -39.26 59.60
CA ALA A 230 -39.47 -38.46 60.79
C ALA A 230 -40.97 -38.35 61.10
N MET A 231 -41.81 -38.15 60.08
CA MET A 231 -43.26 -38.14 60.21
C MET A 231 -43.80 -39.49 60.68
N LEU A 232 -43.31 -40.60 60.14
CA LEU A 232 -43.69 -41.95 60.57
C LEU A 232 -43.34 -42.19 62.04
N ARG A 233 -42.12 -41.83 62.47
CA ARG A 233 -41.70 -41.93 63.88
C ARG A 233 -42.57 -41.07 64.81
N GLN A 234 -43.00 -39.89 64.36
CA GLN A 234 -43.90 -39.03 65.13
C GLN A 234 -45.30 -39.63 65.25
N ILE A 235 -45.82 -40.22 64.17
CA ILE A 235 -47.10 -40.94 64.18
C ILE A 235 -47.05 -42.14 65.13
N GLU A 236 -45.96 -42.92 65.12
CA GLU A 236 -45.78 -44.03 66.06
C GLU A 236 -45.76 -43.56 67.52
N LYS A 237 -45.03 -42.49 67.83
CA LYS A 237 -45.04 -41.89 69.18
C LYS A 237 -46.44 -41.46 69.61
N MET A 238 -47.18 -40.76 68.74
CA MET A 238 -48.54 -40.34 69.04
C MET A 238 -49.48 -41.54 69.27
N LYS A 239 -49.35 -42.61 68.47
CA LYS A 239 -50.11 -43.85 68.69
C LYS A 239 -49.79 -44.49 70.04
N MET A 240 -48.52 -44.55 70.43
CA MET A 240 -48.12 -45.09 71.73
C MET A 240 -48.66 -44.25 72.90
N GLU A 241 -48.62 -42.91 72.79
CA GLU A 241 -49.20 -42.00 73.79
C GLU A 241 -50.73 -42.14 73.88
N GLU A 242 -51.41 -42.32 72.75
CA GLU A 242 -52.86 -42.55 72.69
C GLU A 242 -53.23 -43.88 73.36
N GLN A 243 -52.49 -44.95 73.09
CA GLN A 243 -52.67 -46.25 73.76
C GLN A 243 -52.49 -46.14 75.27
N GLN A 244 -51.44 -45.45 75.74
CA GLN A 244 -51.22 -45.23 77.18
C GLN A 244 -52.36 -44.42 77.84
N LYS A 245 -52.90 -43.41 77.14
CA LYS A 245 -54.06 -42.64 77.62
C LYS A 245 -55.33 -43.48 77.67
N GLU A 246 -55.53 -44.37 76.71
CA GLU A 246 -56.68 -45.26 76.68
C GLU A 246 -56.59 -46.32 77.78
N GLU A 247 -55.41 -46.89 78.02
CA GLU A 247 -55.14 -47.78 79.16
C GLU A 247 -55.36 -47.06 80.50
N GLY A 248 -54.86 -45.83 80.65
CA GLY A 248 -55.09 -45.01 81.84
C GLY A 248 -56.57 -44.68 82.07
N ARG A 249 -57.32 -44.37 81.01
CA ARG A 249 -58.79 -44.19 81.07
C ARG A 249 -59.50 -45.47 81.48
N ARG A 250 -59.05 -46.63 80.98
CA ARG A 250 -59.63 -47.93 81.33
C ARG A 250 -59.39 -48.27 82.80
N GLN A 251 -58.20 -48.01 83.32
CA GLN A 251 -57.87 -48.19 84.74
C GLN A 251 -58.69 -47.26 85.65
N LEU A 252 -58.79 -45.96 85.31
CA LEU A 252 -59.65 -45.01 86.03
C LEU A 252 -61.13 -45.42 85.99
N GLY A 253 -61.61 -45.91 84.85
CA GLY A 253 -62.98 -46.43 84.72
C GLY A 253 -63.25 -47.66 85.59
N GLN A 254 -62.25 -48.55 85.76
CA GLN A 254 -62.35 -49.70 86.66
C GLN A 254 -62.40 -49.28 88.13
N GLN A 255 -61.53 -48.33 88.54
CA GLN A 255 -61.52 -47.80 89.91
C GLN A 255 -62.85 -47.12 90.27
N LEU A 256 -63.39 -46.30 89.36
CA LEU A 256 -64.68 -45.65 89.55
C LEU A 256 -65.84 -46.67 89.68
N LEU A 257 -65.78 -47.77 88.92
CA LEU A 257 -66.78 -48.84 89.01
C LEU A 257 -66.70 -49.59 90.35
N GLU A 258 -65.49 -49.86 90.86
CA GLU A 258 -65.28 -50.46 92.19
C GLU A 258 -65.79 -49.54 93.31
N GLU A 259 -65.49 -48.23 93.25
CA GLU A 259 -66.00 -47.24 94.19
C GLU A 259 -67.53 -47.15 94.16
N ALA A 260 -68.13 -47.14 92.97
CA ALA A 260 -69.59 -47.15 92.81
C ALA A 260 -70.23 -48.44 93.34
N ALA A 261 -69.56 -49.59 93.18
CA ALA A 261 -70.02 -50.86 93.72
C ALA A 261 -69.96 -50.90 95.25
N LEU A 262 -68.90 -50.34 95.86
CA LEU A 262 -68.77 -50.19 97.30
C LEU A 262 -69.83 -49.23 97.87
N ALA A 263 -70.04 -48.08 97.23
CA ALA A 263 -71.09 -47.13 97.62
C ALA A 263 -72.49 -47.75 97.54
N ASN A 264 -72.78 -48.51 96.48
CA ASN A 264 -74.04 -49.26 96.36
C ASN A 264 -74.19 -50.33 97.45
N LYS A 265 -73.14 -51.09 97.78
CA LYS A 265 -73.18 -52.05 98.90
C LYS A 265 -73.50 -51.38 100.23
N ILE A 266 -72.84 -50.26 100.54
CA ILE A 266 -73.07 -49.48 101.77
C ILE A 266 -74.52 -48.95 101.81
N GLN A 267 -75.05 -48.49 100.68
CA GLN A 267 -76.41 -47.98 100.59
C GLN A 267 -77.47 -49.07 100.77
N ILE A 268 -77.22 -50.27 100.24
CA ILE A 268 -78.08 -51.45 100.47
C ILE A 268 -78.06 -51.85 101.94
N GLN A 269 -76.89 -51.88 102.58
CA GLN A 269 -76.76 -52.20 104.01
C GLN A 269 -77.50 -51.18 104.89
N ARG A 270 -77.35 -49.88 104.62
CA ARG A 270 -78.10 -48.83 105.34
C ARG A 270 -79.62 -48.97 105.18
N LYS A 271 -80.10 -49.32 103.97
CA LYS A 271 -81.53 -49.58 103.74
C LYS A 271 -82.02 -50.82 104.51
N GLN A 272 -81.20 -51.87 104.62
CA GLN A 272 -81.54 -53.07 105.39
C GLN A 272 -81.60 -52.76 106.89
N GLU A 273 -80.66 -51.99 107.43
CA GLU A 273 -80.68 -51.54 108.83
C GLU A 273 -81.91 -50.67 109.15
N GLN A 274 -82.27 -49.76 108.25
CA GLN A 274 -83.49 -48.96 108.39
C GLN A 274 -84.75 -49.83 108.35
N ARG A 275 -84.78 -50.86 107.49
CA ARG A 275 -85.90 -51.80 107.42
C ARG A 275 -86.02 -52.66 108.68
N MET A 276 -84.91 -53.10 109.27
CA MET A 276 -84.94 -53.86 110.53
C MET A 276 -85.41 -53.00 111.70
N LYS A 277 -84.98 -51.73 111.78
CA LYS A 277 -85.48 -50.79 112.79
C LYS A 277 -86.98 -50.49 112.62
N ALA A 278 -87.45 -50.36 111.38
CA ALA A 278 -88.88 -50.20 111.10
C ALA A 278 -89.70 -51.43 111.53
N ILE A 279 -89.19 -52.66 111.30
CA ILE A 279 -89.88 -53.89 111.73
C ILE A 279 -89.94 -53.99 113.27
N GLU A 280 -88.89 -53.59 113.99
CA GLU A 280 -88.88 -53.57 115.45
C GLU A 280 -89.82 -52.51 116.04
N GLU A 281 -89.95 -51.36 115.38
CA GLU A 281 -90.92 -50.31 115.74
C GLU A 281 -92.36 -50.76 115.41
N ASP A 282 -92.59 -51.39 114.27
CA ASP A 282 -93.88 -51.94 113.85
C ASP A 282 -94.36 -53.08 114.76
N GLN A 283 -93.46 -53.91 115.29
CA GLN A 283 -93.82 -54.98 116.25
C GLN A 283 -94.28 -54.41 117.61
N ARG A 284 -93.66 -53.31 118.09
CA ARG A 284 -94.14 -52.61 119.30
C ARG A 284 -95.45 -51.85 119.08
N ILE A 285 -95.69 -51.40 117.86
CA ILE A 285 -96.92 -50.70 117.47
C ILE A 285 -98.08 -51.71 117.26
N ALA A 286 -97.82 -52.90 116.71
CA ALA A 286 -98.82 -53.95 116.51
C ALA A 286 -99.37 -54.52 117.82
N GLU A 287 -98.54 -54.66 118.85
CA GLU A 287 -98.96 -55.10 120.19
C GLU A 287 -99.85 -54.06 120.89
N TYR A 288 -99.67 -52.77 120.60
CA TYR A 288 -100.49 -51.66 121.13
C TYR A 288 -101.79 -51.44 120.34
N ILE A 289 -101.78 -51.71 119.02
CA ILE A 289 -102.93 -51.51 118.12
C ILE A 289 -103.95 -52.67 118.22
N ALA A 290 -103.51 -53.91 118.45
CA ALA A 290 -104.42 -55.05 118.65
C ALA A 290 -105.34 -54.89 119.90
N GLU A 291 -104.92 -54.10 120.89
CA GLU A 291 -105.68 -53.81 122.11
C GLU A 291 -106.67 -52.63 121.94
N LYS A 292 -106.41 -51.74 120.97
CA LYS A 292 -107.18 -50.52 120.71
C LYS A 292 -108.22 -50.69 119.58
N ASP A 293 -107.91 -51.46 118.55
CA ASP A 293 -108.76 -51.68 117.36
C ASP A 293 -110.05 -52.47 117.65
N ARG A 294 -110.10 -53.23 118.75
CA ARG A 294 -111.33 -53.91 119.20
C ARG A 294 -112.40 -52.94 119.73
N LYS A 295 -112.07 -51.66 119.91
CA LYS A 295 -112.96 -50.60 120.42
C LYS A 295 -113.24 -49.46 119.43
N GLU A 296 -112.49 -49.34 118.33
CA GLU A 296 -112.60 -48.22 117.37
C GLU A 296 -113.31 -48.59 116.05
N GLN A 297 -113.52 -49.89 115.77
CA GLN A 297 -114.24 -50.36 114.57
C GLN A 297 -115.73 -49.96 114.53
N GLU A 298 -116.33 -49.56 115.65
CA GLU A 298 -117.73 -49.10 115.70
C GLU A 298 -117.89 -47.58 115.52
N TRP A 299 -116.79 -46.80 115.51
CA TRP A 299 -116.83 -45.33 115.45
C TRP A 299 -116.51 -44.76 114.05
N GLN A 300 -115.79 -45.49 113.21
CA GLN A 300 -115.21 -44.95 111.96
C GLN A 300 -116.14 -44.96 110.73
N GLU A 301 -117.29 -45.63 110.75
CA GLU A 301 -118.25 -45.59 109.62
C GLU A 301 -119.04 -44.27 109.49
N GLN A 302 -118.86 -43.28 110.40
CA GLN A 302 -119.65 -42.05 110.39
C GLN A 302 -118.92 -40.73 110.05
N LEU A 303 -117.58 -40.66 109.98
CA LEU A 303 -116.88 -39.39 109.73
C LEU A 303 -116.15 -39.25 108.37
N GLU A 304 -116.29 -40.21 107.44
CA GLU A 304 -115.81 -40.09 106.05
C GLU A 304 -116.48 -38.97 105.21
N LYS A 305 -117.39 -38.20 105.80
CA LYS A 305 -118.04 -37.04 105.15
C LYS A 305 -117.30 -35.70 105.33
N GLU A 306 -116.22 -35.64 106.12
CA GLU A 306 -115.46 -34.39 106.36
C GLU A 306 -114.17 -34.25 105.53
N ALA A 307 -113.76 -35.29 104.80
CA ALA A 307 -112.57 -35.31 103.92
C ALA A 307 -112.68 -34.43 102.65
N LYS A 308 -113.83 -33.81 102.41
CA LYS A 308 -114.07 -32.92 101.26
C LYS A 308 -113.79 -31.42 101.53
N ARG A 309 -113.31 -31.03 102.73
CA ARG A 309 -112.99 -29.62 103.05
C ARG A 309 -111.52 -29.22 103.05
N LYS A 310 -110.56 -30.13 102.85
CA LYS A 310 -109.11 -29.83 102.94
C LYS A 310 -108.33 -30.19 101.67
N ALA A 311 -108.92 -29.89 100.51
CA ALA A 311 -108.23 -29.91 99.22
C ALA A 311 -107.61 -28.55 98.84
N GLU A 312 -107.65 -27.55 99.72
CA GLU A 312 -107.18 -26.17 99.47
C GLU A 312 -105.78 -25.83 100.01
N GLU A 313 -105.03 -26.76 100.62
CA GLU A 313 -103.72 -26.44 101.22
C GLU A 313 -102.48 -26.99 100.48
N THR A 314 -102.62 -27.59 99.30
CA THR A 314 -101.49 -28.10 98.50
C THR A 314 -101.23 -27.34 97.19
N ALA A 315 -101.68 -26.08 97.12
CA ALA A 315 -101.31 -25.14 96.05
C ALA A 315 -100.24 -24.11 96.46
N ARG A 316 -99.89 -24.02 97.76
CA ARG A 316 -99.01 -22.95 98.29
C ARG A 316 -97.51 -23.25 98.27
N LEU A 317 -97.09 -24.49 97.98
CA LEU A 317 -95.68 -24.93 97.97
C LEU A 317 -95.15 -25.36 96.59
N ARG A 318 -95.77 -24.88 95.49
CA ARG A 318 -95.17 -24.92 94.13
C ARG A 318 -94.83 -23.55 93.55
N ALA A 319 -95.35 -22.47 94.12
CA ALA A 319 -95.10 -21.10 93.65
C ALA A 319 -93.79 -20.47 94.16
N MET A 320 -93.05 -21.13 95.08
CA MET A 320 -91.82 -20.57 95.68
C MET A 320 -90.54 -20.96 94.94
N GLN A 321 -90.56 -21.96 94.04
CA GLN A 321 -89.37 -22.42 93.33
C GLN A 321 -89.26 -21.93 91.88
N GLU A 322 -90.29 -21.31 91.31
CA GLU A 322 -90.28 -20.80 89.92
C GLU A 322 -89.58 -19.44 89.79
N LYS A 323 -89.28 -18.74 90.89
CA LYS A 323 -88.61 -17.41 90.87
C LYS A 323 -87.08 -17.42 90.93
N MET A 324 -86.44 -18.59 91.09
CA MET A 324 -84.97 -18.68 91.10
C MET A 324 -84.38 -19.06 89.72
N ALA A 325 -85.21 -19.54 88.79
CA ALA A 325 -84.77 -19.91 87.44
C ALA A 325 -84.71 -18.71 86.46
N ASP A 326 -85.50 -17.66 86.68
CA ASP A 326 -85.52 -16.48 85.79
C ASP A 326 -84.34 -15.52 85.98
N LYS A 327 -83.69 -15.49 87.15
CA LYS A 327 -82.55 -14.58 87.39
C LYS A 327 -81.26 -15.00 86.69
N GLN A 328 -81.08 -16.28 86.36
CA GLN A 328 -79.92 -16.76 85.59
C GLN A 328 -80.10 -16.61 84.07
N ALA A 329 -81.35 -16.62 83.57
CA ALA A 329 -81.65 -16.43 82.16
C ALA A 329 -81.41 -14.98 81.68
N GLU A 330 -81.61 -13.97 82.55
CA GLU A 330 -81.32 -12.57 82.22
C GLU A 330 -79.81 -12.24 82.22
N GLU A 331 -79.02 -12.85 83.11
CA GLU A 331 -77.56 -12.65 83.16
C GLU A 331 -76.84 -13.28 81.95
N ASP A 332 -77.32 -14.42 81.44
CA ASP A 332 -76.77 -15.06 80.24
C ASP A 332 -77.20 -14.36 78.94
N ALA A 333 -78.41 -13.80 78.89
CA ALA A 333 -78.86 -12.98 77.76
C ALA A 333 -78.04 -11.69 77.60
N LEU A 334 -77.62 -11.07 78.72
CA LEU A 334 -76.78 -9.86 78.69
C LEU A 334 -75.32 -10.17 78.31
N ARG A 335 -74.82 -11.36 78.67
CA ARG A 335 -73.47 -11.84 78.33
C ARG A 335 -73.35 -12.22 76.85
N ALA A 336 -74.39 -12.83 76.28
CA ALA A 336 -74.46 -13.17 74.86
C ALA A 336 -74.51 -11.94 73.93
N LYS A 337 -75.22 -10.86 74.32
CA LYS A 337 -75.26 -9.62 73.54
C LYS A 337 -73.92 -8.89 73.51
N ARG A 338 -73.21 -8.80 74.64
CA ARG A 338 -71.86 -8.21 74.67
C ARG A 338 -70.84 -9.00 73.85
N ALA A 339 -70.90 -10.32 73.89
CA ALA A 339 -70.03 -11.18 73.08
C ALA A 339 -70.29 -11.03 71.56
N GLN A 340 -71.55 -10.88 71.15
CA GLN A 340 -71.89 -10.62 69.76
C GLN A 340 -71.42 -9.23 69.30
N GLU A 341 -71.58 -8.19 70.12
CA GLU A 341 -71.13 -6.82 69.80
C GLU A 341 -69.60 -6.68 69.76
N ASP A 342 -68.88 -7.38 70.64
CA ASP A 342 -67.41 -7.41 70.63
C ASP A 342 -66.86 -8.20 69.43
N TYR A 343 -67.51 -9.31 69.06
CA TYR A 343 -67.18 -10.06 67.85
C TYR A 343 -67.42 -9.22 66.59
N GLU A 344 -68.53 -8.49 66.52
CA GLU A 344 -68.86 -7.63 65.38
C GLU A 344 -67.92 -6.42 65.27
N ARG A 345 -67.50 -5.83 66.40
CA ARG A 345 -66.47 -4.77 66.43
C ARG A 345 -65.10 -5.30 65.98
N ALA A 346 -64.68 -6.47 66.48
CA ALA A 346 -63.43 -7.10 66.07
C ALA A 346 -63.43 -7.49 64.59
N TRP A 347 -64.56 -7.97 64.08
CA TRP A 347 -64.72 -8.34 62.67
C TRP A 347 -64.63 -7.11 61.74
N ARG A 348 -65.34 -6.01 62.06
CA ARG A 348 -65.23 -4.76 61.30
C ARG A 348 -63.83 -4.15 61.36
N ALA A 349 -63.15 -4.23 62.51
CA ALA A 349 -61.78 -3.76 62.65
C ALA A 349 -60.80 -4.59 61.80
N LYS A 350 -60.98 -5.91 61.75
CA LYS A 350 -60.16 -6.81 60.93
C LYS A 350 -60.38 -6.60 59.44
N GLU A 351 -61.62 -6.46 58.99
CA GLU A 351 -61.97 -6.11 57.59
C GLU A 351 -61.36 -4.77 57.16
N LYS A 352 -61.43 -3.75 58.03
CA LYS A 352 -60.85 -2.44 57.76
C LYS A 352 -59.33 -2.51 57.63
N ALA A 353 -58.66 -3.22 58.54
CA ALA A 353 -57.20 -3.40 58.51
C ALA A 353 -56.72 -4.20 57.29
N GLU A 354 -57.46 -5.25 56.89
CA GLU A 354 -57.17 -6.01 55.67
C GLU A 354 -57.34 -5.16 54.40
N ARG A 355 -58.38 -4.32 54.32
CA ARG A 355 -58.57 -3.39 53.20
C ARG A 355 -57.45 -2.35 53.14
N GLU A 356 -57.06 -1.76 54.27
CA GLU A 356 -55.97 -0.78 54.34
C GLU A 356 -54.63 -1.40 53.96
N ARG A 357 -54.33 -2.63 54.38
CA ARG A 357 -53.13 -3.36 53.95
C ARG A 357 -53.11 -3.63 52.45
N LYS A 358 -54.24 -4.05 51.87
CA LYS A 358 -54.36 -4.27 50.42
C LYS A 358 -54.18 -2.97 49.64
N GLU A 359 -54.77 -1.87 50.10
CA GLU A 359 -54.61 -0.54 49.49
C GLU A 359 -53.16 -0.06 49.55
N LEU A 360 -52.46 -0.26 50.66
CA LEU A 360 -51.03 0.08 50.79
C LEU A 360 -50.15 -0.76 49.85
N MET A 361 -50.36 -2.08 49.83
CA MET A 361 -49.62 -2.98 48.94
C MET A 361 -49.83 -2.66 47.46
N LEU A 362 -51.07 -2.30 47.08
CA LEU A 362 -51.38 -1.87 45.71
C LEU A 362 -50.69 -0.55 45.36
N LYS A 363 -50.63 0.42 46.28
CA LYS A 363 -49.91 1.68 46.07
C LYS A 363 -48.42 1.46 45.87
N GLU A 364 -47.80 0.64 46.72
CA GLU A 364 -46.37 0.31 46.61
C GLU A 364 -46.03 -0.39 45.28
N ILE A 365 -46.89 -1.33 44.82
CA ILE A 365 -46.73 -1.97 43.52
C ILE A 365 -46.87 -0.95 42.38
N MET A 366 -47.81 -0.01 42.47
CA MET A 366 -48.00 1.02 41.46
C MET A 366 -46.81 1.99 41.40
N GLU A 367 -46.30 2.44 42.54
CA GLU A 367 -45.11 3.28 42.64
C GLU A 367 -43.87 2.55 42.07
N SER A 368 -43.65 1.29 42.43
CA SER A 368 -42.57 0.47 41.87
C SER A 368 -42.67 0.29 40.34
N ARG A 369 -43.90 0.11 39.81
CA ARG A 369 -44.13 0.03 38.36
C ARG A 369 -43.85 1.37 37.66
N GLU A 370 -44.20 2.49 38.28
CA GLU A 370 -43.87 3.82 37.75
C GLU A 370 -42.36 4.08 37.74
N GLU A 371 -41.65 3.70 38.80
CA GLU A 371 -40.18 3.79 38.85
C GLU A 371 -39.53 2.89 37.80
N GLN A 372 -40.02 1.66 37.62
CA GLN A 372 -39.56 0.75 36.57
C GLN A 372 -39.80 1.33 35.18
N LYS A 373 -40.95 1.97 34.96
CA LYS A 373 -41.26 2.65 33.69
C LYS A 373 -40.30 3.82 33.45
N ARG A 374 -40.08 4.68 34.44
CA ARG A 374 -39.17 5.84 34.35
C ARG A 374 -37.72 5.42 34.11
N THR A 375 -37.25 4.38 34.80
CA THR A 375 -35.90 3.84 34.59
C THR A 375 -35.74 3.25 33.20
N LYS A 376 -36.74 2.52 32.70
CA LYS A 376 -36.75 1.99 31.33
C LYS A 376 -36.73 3.11 30.28
N GLU A 377 -37.54 4.16 30.47
CA GLU A 377 -37.55 5.34 29.60
C GLU A 377 -36.18 6.05 29.60
N ARG A 378 -35.55 6.23 30.77
CA ARG A 378 -34.21 6.81 30.89
C ARG A 378 -33.15 6.00 30.14
N VAL A 379 -33.13 4.69 30.33
CA VAL A 379 -32.18 3.78 29.65
C VAL A 379 -32.39 3.80 28.14
N GLN A 380 -33.65 3.83 27.68
CA GLN A 380 -33.96 3.95 26.25
C GLN A 380 -33.52 5.29 25.67
N ALA A 381 -33.72 6.40 26.40
CA ALA A 381 -33.26 7.72 25.98
C ALA A 381 -31.74 7.81 25.90
N GLU A 382 -31.03 7.26 26.89
CA GLU A 382 -29.56 7.19 26.92
C GLU A 382 -29.01 6.32 25.78
N ALA A 383 -29.62 5.15 25.53
CA ALA A 383 -29.26 4.30 24.41
C ALA A 383 -29.49 4.99 23.05
N ALA A 384 -30.60 5.70 22.90
CA ALA A 384 -30.89 6.46 21.67
C ALA A 384 -29.89 7.62 21.47
N GLN A 385 -29.48 8.30 22.54
CA GLN A 385 -28.43 9.32 22.46
C GLN A 385 -27.07 8.72 22.10
N ALA A 386 -26.68 7.61 22.73
CA ALA A 386 -25.45 6.90 22.40
C ALA A 386 -25.42 6.46 20.93
N GLN A 387 -26.54 5.93 20.41
CA GLN A 387 -26.67 5.59 18.99
C GLN A 387 -26.53 6.81 18.07
N LYS A 388 -27.12 7.95 18.43
CA LYS A 388 -26.94 9.21 17.68
C LYS A 388 -25.48 9.66 17.66
N PHE A 389 -24.80 9.66 18.81
CA PHE A 389 -23.38 10.02 18.87
C PHE A 389 -22.50 9.08 18.05
N GLN A 390 -22.75 7.77 18.10
CA GLN A 390 -22.04 6.80 17.26
C GLN A 390 -22.31 7.05 15.78
N PHE A 391 -23.56 7.31 15.39
CA PHE A 391 -23.91 7.63 14.02
C PHE A 391 -23.23 8.93 13.53
N GLU A 392 -23.24 9.98 14.34
CA GLU A 392 -22.56 11.25 14.04
C GLU A 392 -21.05 11.07 13.92
N ALA A 393 -20.43 10.26 14.79
CA ALA A 393 -19.01 9.94 14.70
C ALA A 393 -18.67 9.19 13.40
N ILE A 394 -19.49 8.21 13.01
CA ILE A 394 -19.33 7.48 11.74
C ILE A 394 -19.49 8.44 10.55
N LEU A 395 -20.48 9.33 10.59
CA LEU A 395 -20.71 10.33 9.54
C LEU A 395 -19.53 11.30 9.42
N ALA A 396 -18.94 11.71 10.54
CA ALA A 396 -17.76 12.57 10.56
C ALA A 396 -16.54 11.87 9.92
N VAL A 397 -16.32 10.58 10.23
CA VAL A 397 -15.26 9.77 9.60
C VAL A 397 -15.51 9.61 8.10
N GLN A 398 -16.75 9.34 7.67
CA GLN A 398 -17.10 9.24 6.25
C GLN A 398 -16.87 10.56 5.51
N LYS A 399 -17.30 11.70 6.08
CA LYS A 399 -17.05 13.02 5.50
C LYS A 399 -15.55 13.34 5.41
N ALA A 400 -14.77 13.00 6.44
CA ALA A 400 -13.32 13.21 6.42
C ALA A 400 -12.64 12.34 5.36
N ALA A 401 -13.08 11.09 5.19
CA ALA A 401 -12.59 10.19 4.15
C ALA A 401 -12.93 10.71 2.74
N GLU A 402 -14.17 11.17 2.53
CA GLU A 402 -14.60 11.78 1.26
C GLU A 402 -13.77 13.03 0.93
N GLN A 403 -13.54 13.92 1.90
CA GLN A 403 -12.69 15.09 1.71
C GLN A 403 -11.24 14.71 1.38
N ALA A 404 -10.69 13.69 2.04
CA ALA A 404 -9.33 13.22 1.77
C ALA A 404 -9.19 12.63 0.36
N GLU A 405 -10.17 11.87 -0.12
CA GLU A 405 -10.19 11.36 -1.49
C GLU A 405 -10.33 12.48 -2.52
N LEU A 406 -11.16 13.49 -2.25
CA LEU A 406 -11.33 14.64 -3.14
C LEU A 406 -10.05 15.48 -3.25
N GLU A 407 -9.31 15.66 -2.14
CA GLU A 407 -8.00 16.33 -2.15
C GLU A 407 -6.94 15.50 -2.89
N LYS A 408 -6.94 14.17 -2.76
CA LYS A 408 -6.06 13.29 -3.56
C LYS A 408 -6.36 13.43 -5.05
N GLU A 409 -7.62 13.37 -5.45
CA GLU A 409 -8.01 13.50 -6.86
C GLU A 409 -7.62 14.88 -7.41
N ARG A 410 -7.77 15.93 -6.60
CA ARG A 410 -7.34 17.30 -6.95
C ARG A 410 -5.82 17.38 -7.15
N LEU A 411 -5.03 16.79 -6.26
CA LEU A 411 -3.57 16.74 -6.39
C LEU A 411 -3.13 15.94 -7.64
N GLU A 412 -3.78 14.81 -7.91
CA GLU A 412 -3.51 14.03 -9.13
C GLU A 412 -3.90 14.79 -10.40
N ARG A 413 -5.02 15.54 -10.36
CA ARG A 413 -5.42 16.42 -11.46
C ARG A 413 -4.39 17.53 -11.68
N GLN A 414 -3.88 18.15 -10.61
CA GLN A 414 -2.80 19.15 -10.70
C GLN A 414 -1.53 18.55 -11.30
N LYS A 415 -1.07 17.39 -10.81
CA LYS A 415 0.10 16.70 -11.39
C LYS A 415 -0.07 16.37 -12.86
N ARG A 416 -1.28 15.97 -13.29
CA ARG A 416 -1.60 15.74 -14.70
C ARG A 416 -1.54 17.02 -15.53
N LEU A 417 -2.02 18.14 -14.99
CA LEU A 417 -1.94 19.44 -15.65
C LEU A 417 -0.48 19.91 -15.78
N GLU A 418 0.29 19.84 -14.70
CA GLU A 418 1.73 20.17 -14.69
C GLU A 418 2.51 19.31 -15.69
N HIS A 419 2.22 18.00 -15.72
CA HIS A 419 2.82 17.10 -16.70
C HIS A 419 2.41 17.47 -18.13
N ASN A 420 1.14 17.83 -18.38
CA ASN A 420 0.69 18.27 -19.70
C ASN A 420 1.41 19.56 -20.14
N GLU A 421 1.55 20.53 -19.23
CA GLU A 421 2.30 21.76 -19.51
C GLU A 421 3.77 21.48 -19.82
N PHE A 422 4.40 20.55 -19.07
CA PHE A 422 5.78 20.13 -19.33
C PHE A 422 5.94 19.53 -20.73
N ILE A 423 5.03 18.63 -21.13
CA ILE A 423 5.05 18.05 -22.49
C ILE A 423 4.83 19.12 -23.56
N ARG A 424 3.92 20.07 -23.35
CA ARG A 424 3.73 21.20 -24.29
C ARG A 424 4.99 22.05 -24.43
N LYS A 425 5.68 22.35 -23.32
CA LYS A 425 6.97 23.06 -23.35
C LYS A 425 8.04 22.26 -24.10
N GLN A 426 8.13 20.96 -23.86
CA GLN A 426 9.06 20.08 -24.56
C GLN A 426 8.80 20.03 -26.08
N ILE A 427 7.53 20.01 -26.49
CA ILE A 427 7.15 20.08 -27.91
C ILE A 427 7.56 21.42 -28.50
N ALA A 428 7.27 22.53 -27.82
CA ALA A 428 7.65 23.88 -28.26
C ALA A 428 9.17 24.02 -28.43
N GLU A 429 9.97 23.55 -27.45
CA GLU A 429 11.44 23.56 -27.53
C GLU A 429 11.96 22.70 -28.71
N SER A 430 11.31 21.57 -28.98
CA SER A 430 11.67 20.69 -30.10
C SER A 430 11.33 21.35 -31.46
N GLU A 431 10.18 22.01 -31.56
CA GLU A 431 9.79 22.78 -32.73
C GLU A 431 10.71 23.98 -32.97
N GLU A 432 11.07 24.71 -31.91
CA GLU A 432 12.03 25.81 -31.98
C GLU A 432 13.40 25.33 -32.48
N LYS A 433 13.92 24.21 -31.93
CA LYS A 433 15.16 23.58 -32.42
C LYS A 433 15.07 23.19 -33.89
N LYS A 434 13.95 22.59 -34.33
CA LYS A 434 13.74 22.25 -35.75
C LYS A 434 13.71 23.50 -36.63
N GLN A 435 13.03 24.56 -36.21
CA GLN A 435 13.00 25.83 -36.95
C GLN A 435 14.39 26.46 -37.03
N ARG A 436 15.13 26.47 -35.93
CA ARG A 436 16.50 27.00 -35.86
C ARG A 436 17.44 26.23 -36.78
N ASN A 437 17.46 24.90 -36.70
CA ASN A 437 18.27 24.06 -37.59
C ASN A 437 17.91 24.29 -39.07
N ARG A 438 16.62 24.50 -39.38
CA ARG A 438 16.17 24.82 -40.74
C ARG A 438 16.62 26.21 -41.18
N GLN A 439 16.60 27.20 -40.30
CA GLN A 439 17.13 28.54 -40.58
C GLN A 439 18.65 28.47 -40.81
N GLU A 440 19.40 27.80 -39.93
CA GLU A 440 20.84 27.60 -40.06
C GLU A 440 21.20 26.92 -41.38
N PHE A 441 20.47 25.87 -41.77
CA PHE A 441 20.65 25.22 -43.08
C PHE A 441 20.38 26.15 -44.27
N LEU A 442 19.33 26.96 -44.21
CA LEU A 442 19.01 27.93 -45.26
C LEU A 442 20.05 29.06 -45.33
N GLU A 443 20.54 29.52 -44.18
CA GLU A 443 21.61 30.51 -44.07
C GLU A 443 22.92 29.98 -44.61
N GLU A 444 23.31 28.73 -44.30
CA GLU A 444 24.46 28.07 -44.90
C GLU A 444 24.32 27.98 -46.43
N GLY A 445 23.14 27.57 -46.93
CA GLY A 445 22.84 27.59 -48.36
C GLY A 445 22.97 28.99 -48.98
N SER A 446 22.56 30.04 -48.25
CA SER A 446 22.69 31.43 -48.69
C SER A 446 24.15 31.89 -48.69
N LYS A 447 24.92 31.58 -47.64
CA LYS A 447 26.36 31.87 -47.52
C LYS A 447 27.14 31.21 -48.66
N ILE A 448 26.83 29.96 -49.01
CA ILE A 448 27.44 29.25 -50.15
C ILE A 448 27.14 29.96 -51.47
N ARG A 449 25.89 30.39 -51.70
CA ARG A 449 25.53 31.16 -52.91
C ARG A 449 26.28 32.48 -52.98
N ILE A 450 26.33 33.24 -51.88
CA ILE A 450 27.05 34.51 -51.80
C ILE A 450 28.55 34.29 -52.06
N ALA A 451 29.15 33.24 -51.48
CA ALA A 451 30.56 32.91 -51.71
C ALA A 451 30.84 32.61 -53.19
N LYS A 452 30.00 31.78 -53.84
CA LYS A 452 30.09 31.50 -55.28
C LYS A 452 29.92 32.76 -56.14
N GLU A 453 29.02 33.67 -55.74
CA GLU A 453 28.80 34.91 -56.48
C GLU A 453 29.98 35.88 -56.34
N ILE A 454 30.56 36.00 -55.14
CA ILE A 454 31.79 36.76 -54.91
C ILE A 454 32.95 36.19 -55.75
N GLU A 455 33.09 34.86 -55.78
CA GLU A 455 34.11 34.18 -56.57
C GLU A 455 33.91 34.41 -58.07
N SER A 456 32.67 34.30 -58.56
CA SER A 456 32.32 34.59 -59.95
C SER A 456 32.64 36.04 -60.32
N ARG A 457 32.27 37.01 -59.49
CA ARG A 457 32.61 38.44 -59.70
C ARG A 457 34.12 38.67 -59.70
N ARG A 458 34.87 37.98 -58.84
CA ARG A 458 36.32 38.06 -58.80
C ARG A 458 36.94 37.51 -60.10
N LEU A 459 36.45 36.38 -60.59
CA LEU A 459 36.88 35.79 -61.87
C LEU A 459 36.54 36.69 -63.05
N GLU A 460 35.35 37.30 -63.07
CA GLU A 460 34.94 38.27 -64.10
C GLU A 460 35.84 39.51 -64.09
N SER A 461 36.18 40.03 -62.91
CA SER A 461 37.11 41.15 -62.75
C SER A 461 38.52 40.81 -63.23
N ILE A 462 39.02 39.61 -62.93
CA ILE A 462 40.31 39.12 -63.44
C ILE A 462 40.28 38.98 -64.96
N LYS A 463 39.19 38.42 -65.51
CA LYS A 463 38.98 38.28 -66.96
C LYS A 463 39.00 39.65 -67.64
N GLN A 464 38.27 40.63 -67.11
CA GLN A 464 38.28 42.00 -67.62
C GLN A 464 39.68 42.62 -67.55
N ARG A 465 40.38 42.50 -66.42
CA ARG A 465 41.75 43.02 -66.27
C ARG A 465 42.70 42.43 -67.32
N LYS A 466 42.63 41.11 -67.56
CA LYS A 466 43.46 40.44 -68.58
C LYS A 466 43.09 40.86 -70.01
N ILE A 467 41.80 41.08 -70.30
CA ILE A 467 41.38 41.63 -71.60
C ILE A 467 41.97 43.04 -71.79
N THR A 468 41.95 43.89 -70.76
CA THR A 468 42.54 45.23 -70.81
C THR A 468 44.07 45.20 -70.97
N GLU A 469 44.75 44.27 -70.30
CA GLU A 469 46.20 44.07 -70.43
C GLU A 469 46.59 43.63 -71.85
N LEU A 470 45.82 42.73 -72.46
CA LEU A 470 46.02 42.27 -73.83
C LEU A 470 45.72 43.38 -74.86
N ARG A 471 44.69 44.22 -74.61
CA ARG A 471 44.44 45.42 -75.42
C ARG A 471 45.60 46.41 -75.35
N ASN A 472 46.15 46.67 -74.16
CA ASN A 472 47.29 47.56 -73.97
C ASN A 472 48.58 47.02 -74.61
N SER A 473 48.70 45.69 -74.72
CA SER A 473 49.82 45.01 -75.38
C SER A 473 49.70 44.98 -76.91
N GLY A 474 48.67 45.60 -77.49
CA GLY A 474 48.49 45.75 -78.93
C GLY A 474 47.90 44.53 -79.65
N VAL A 475 47.26 43.60 -78.92
CA VAL A 475 46.63 42.41 -79.53
C VAL A 475 45.34 42.81 -80.27
N PRO A 476 45.19 42.44 -81.56
CA PRO A 476 43.98 42.73 -82.34
C PRO A 476 42.71 42.09 -81.74
N GLU A 477 41.59 42.81 -81.82
CA GLU A 477 40.33 42.47 -81.14
C GLU A 477 39.73 41.11 -81.56
N LYS A 478 40.05 40.63 -82.76
CA LYS A 478 39.67 39.30 -83.26
C LYS A 478 40.10 38.16 -82.33
N TYR A 479 41.27 38.27 -81.68
CA TYR A 479 41.81 37.24 -80.80
C TYR A 479 41.37 37.39 -79.34
N LEU A 480 40.68 38.49 -79.00
CA LEU A 480 40.13 38.75 -77.66
C LEU A 480 38.70 38.20 -77.50
N ALA A 481 38.00 37.96 -78.62
CA ALA A 481 36.62 37.52 -78.64
C ALA A 481 36.39 36.20 -77.91
N GLU A 482 37.30 35.23 -78.04
CA GLU A 482 37.19 33.93 -77.35
C GLU A 482 37.35 34.06 -75.83
N LEU A 483 38.28 34.90 -75.36
CA LEU A 483 38.47 35.16 -73.92
C LEU A 483 37.29 35.94 -73.34
N ALA A 484 36.70 36.86 -74.11
CA ALA A 484 35.51 37.61 -73.72
C ALA A 484 34.27 36.71 -73.61
N GLN A 485 34.11 35.75 -74.53
CA GLN A 485 32.98 34.81 -74.57
C GLN A 485 33.15 33.59 -73.65
N LYS A 486 34.32 33.39 -73.02
CA LYS A 486 34.53 32.33 -72.04
C LYS A 486 33.54 32.49 -70.88
N LYS A 487 32.62 31.52 -70.74
CA LYS A 487 31.74 31.40 -69.58
C LYS A 487 32.53 30.90 -68.39
N LEU A 488 32.42 31.61 -67.28
CA LEU A 488 32.99 31.24 -65.99
C LEU A 488 31.87 30.47 -65.27
N SER A 489 32.02 29.15 -65.19
CA SER A 489 31.08 28.26 -64.49
C SER A 489 31.42 28.14 -63.02
#